data_AF-A0A7S2XL14-F1
#
_entry.id   AF-A0A7S2XL14-F1
#
_cell.length_a   1.000
_cell.length_b   1.000
_cell.length_c   1.000
_cell.angle_alpha   90.00
_cell.angle_beta   90.00
_cell.angle_gamma   90.00
#
_symmetry.space_group_name_H-M   'P 1'
#
loop_
_entity.id
_entity.type
_entity.pdbx_description
1 polymer ?
#
loop_
_entity_poly.entity_id
_entity_poly.type
_entity_poly.pdbx_seq_one_letter_code
_entity_poly.pdbx_strand_id
1 'polypeptide(L)'
;MIWRSFSTYYIVQDSIARYRIWQVLLVIVAAIFGVCSLQGNIGSQIGDFSVRTTPSSSTTAKESHKVAVKEEDSSLPLLVLHIGAPKTATTTIQCYAAGHQSRMAMDNVYFLGWLGTNRDKLPCIEDGSEVDFNVAWPDCLYRCQCEDTLWNQFESALENHRKLNHTVFYSYEIMYYVKDDCDDFWDRLDQLVKGKWNVRIAFSYRRYYDWLISEYHQGNNAESKKLRHWPDGTNNDKVLQSFPEFFRNDLDKCAKRGPASVTRRWKARYPSMTITNMHTGAADFLALAFCDILPEASHVCDHLKAQTPSMKKNGSSSKSQGIYIDRIAMAAYERGWIDGKKYKRYIVQEAIKMNAEKLGLHSVQDFPLTCLDEKEQEALLQDSLHEEVEVVPDFFASPMGEIKLRSSFAETIENKAHCGVDVDKLVESEDWKPFLKAFGKKGKKVP
;
A
#
# COMPACT_ATOMS: atom_id res chain seq x y z
N MET A 1 41.51 -35.22 23.46
CA MET A 1 40.23 -35.17 22.75
C MET A 1 40.38 -34.21 21.59
N ILE A 2 40.44 -34.75 20.37
CA ILE A 2 40.96 -34.16 19.13
C ILE A 2 39.93 -34.46 18.01
N TRP A 3 39.53 -33.43 17.24
CA TRP A 3 39.06 -33.43 15.82
C TRP A 3 37.79 -34.28 15.45
N ARG A 4 36.90 -34.00 14.48
CA ARG A 4 36.83 -33.33 13.14
C ARG A 4 35.31 -33.10 12.83
N SER A 5 34.78 -32.00 12.28
CA SER A 5 34.76 -31.45 10.89
C SER A 5 34.28 -32.36 9.75
N PHE A 6 33.25 -31.85 9.01
CA PHE A 6 32.97 -31.87 7.55
C PHE A 6 31.53 -32.31 7.16
N SER A 7 30.75 -31.40 6.55
CA SER A 7 30.17 -31.56 5.19
C SER A 7 29.08 -30.49 4.92
N THR A 8 29.40 -29.43 4.17
CA THR A 8 28.40 -28.52 3.57
C THR A 8 28.93 -27.84 2.32
N TYR A 9 29.49 -28.62 1.37
CA TYR A 9 30.12 -28.10 0.15
C TYR A 9 29.51 -28.60 -1.17
N TYR A 10 28.24 -29.04 -1.17
CA TYR A 10 27.64 -29.67 -2.36
C TYR A 10 26.45 -28.94 -3.02
N ILE A 11 26.06 -27.74 -2.57
CA ILE A 11 24.83 -27.07 -3.08
C ILE A 11 25.11 -25.90 -4.05
N VAL A 12 26.38 -25.54 -4.31
CA VAL A 12 26.69 -24.34 -5.13
C VAL A 12 26.90 -24.62 -6.63
N GLN A 13 27.08 -25.88 -7.05
CA GLN A 13 27.38 -26.16 -8.47
C GLN A 13 26.17 -26.30 -9.41
N ASP A 14 24.95 -26.55 -8.91
CA ASP A 14 23.77 -26.76 -9.79
C ASP A 14 23.16 -25.44 -10.34
N SER A 15 23.47 -24.31 -9.70
CA SER A 15 22.95 -22.99 -10.08
C SER A 15 23.72 -22.35 -11.25
N ILE A 16 24.99 -22.70 -11.44
CA ILE A 16 25.84 -22.12 -12.49
C ILE A 16 25.54 -22.76 -13.87
N ALA A 17 25.11 -24.03 -13.89
CA ALA A 17 24.77 -24.73 -15.13
C ALA A 17 23.49 -24.18 -15.81
N ARG A 18 22.53 -23.68 -15.02
CA ARG A 18 21.27 -23.13 -15.56
C ARG A 18 21.43 -21.74 -16.18
N TYR A 19 22.45 -20.98 -15.77
CA TYR A 19 22.71 -19.63 -16.29
C TYR A 19 23.35 -19.64 -17.68
N ARG A 20 24.15 -20.66 -18.00
CA ARG A 20 24.82 -20.78 -19.32
C ARG A 20 23.88 -21.21 -20.44
N ILE A 21 22.78 -21.91 -20.13
CA ILE A 21 21.76 -22.31 -21.13
C ILE A 21 20.94 -21.10 -21.61
N TRP A 22 20.70 -20.11 -20.74
CA TRP A 22 19.97 -18.90 -21.10
C TRP A 22 20.76 -17.93 -21.99
N GLN A 23 22.08 -17.83 -21.81
CA GLN A 23 22.91 -16.98 -22.66
C GLN A 23 23.06 -17.51 -24.09
N VAL A 24 23.04 -18.84 -24.28
CA VAL A 24 23.09 -19.46 -25.62
C VAL A 24 21.78 -19.26 -26.39
N LEU A 25 20.63 -19.29 -25.70
CA LEU A 25 19.31 -19.03 -26.32
C LEU A 25 19.15 -17.57 -26.77
N LEU A 26 19.73 -16.60 -26.05
CA LEU A 26 19.68 -15.18 -26.40
C LEU A 26 20.50 -14.83 -27.65
N VAL A 27 21.61 -15.55 -27.89
CA VAL A 27 22.43 -15.37 -29.10
C VAL A 27 21.75 -15.96 -30.34
N ILE A 28 20.96 -17.02 -30.19
CA ILE A 28 20.22 -17.65 -31.30
C ILE A 28 19.03 -16.78 -31.74
N VAL A 29 18.34 -16.12 -30.82
CA VAL A 29 17.24 -15.19 -31.16
C VAL A 29 17.74 -13.92 -31.85
N ALA A 30 18.92 -13.42 -31.48
CA ALA A 30 19.55 -12.27 -32.15
C ALA A 30 20.06 -12.59 -33.57
N ALA A 31 20.36 -13.86 -33.87
CA ALA A 31 20.81 -14.29 -35.20
C ALA A 31 19.65 -14.55 -36.19
N ILE A 32 18.42 -14.74 -35.70
CA ILE A 32 17.25 -15.02 -36.55
C ILE A 32 16.57 -13.73 -37.06
N PHE A 33 16.78 -12.59 -36.40
CA PHE A 33 16.23 -11.30 -36.80
C PHE A 33 17.32 -10.38 -37.38
N GLY A 34 17.81 -10.75 -38.56
CA GLY A 34 18.68 -9.91 -39.39
C GLY A 34 17.89 -9.03 -40.36
N VAL A 35 18.12 -7.72 -40.23
CA VAL A 35 18.16 -6.70 -41.31
C VAL A 35 16.85 -6.31 -41.99
N CYS A 36 16.39 -5.08 -41.70
CA CYS A 36 15.99 -4.11 -42.72
C CYS A 36 16.14 -2.67 -42.18
N SER A 37 17.27 -2.06 -42.51
CA SER A 37 17.48 -0.61 -42.41
C SER A 37 16.92 0.06 -43.67
N LEU A 38 16.04 1.05 -43.52
CA LEU A 38 15.72 2.01 -44.57
C LEU A 38 15.74 3.41 -43.96
N GLN A 39 16.77 4.16 -44.33
CA GLN A 39 16.88 5.60 -44.13
C GLN A 39 15.89 6.31 -45.05
N GLY A 40 15.09 7.22 -44.51
CA GLY A 40 14.21 8.11 -45.26
C GLY A 40 14.28 9.51 -44.69
N ASN A 41 15.06 10.36 -45.35
CA ASN A 41 15.15 11.81 -45.18
C ASN A 41 13.88 12.46 -45.74
N ILE A 42 13.12 13.23 -44.94
CA ILE A 42 12.24 14.29 -45.45
C ILE A 42 12.29 15.46 -44.48
N GLY A 43 12.65 16.64 -44.99
CA GLY A 43 12.70 17.89 -44.25
C GLY A 43 11.45 18.77 -44.41
N SER A 44 11.49 19.83 -43.61
CA SER A 44 10.77 21.11 -43.68
C SER A 44 9.23 21.12 -43.59
N GLN A 45 8.69 21.83 -42.59
CA GLN A 45 8.23 23.23 -42.65
C GLN A 45 7.50 23.53 -41.32
N ILE A 46 8.05 24.40 -40.45
CA ILE A 46 7.68 25.81 -40.28
C ILE A 46 6.17 26.05 -40.24
N GLY A 47 5.69 26.38 -39.04
CA GLY A 47 4.36 26.90 -38.76
C GLY A 47 4.39 27.58 -37.38
N ASP A 48 4.85 28.83 -37.36
CA ASP A 48 4.82 29.70 -36.19
C ASP A 48 3.39 29.90 -35.68
N PHE A 49 3.14 29.56 -34.42
CA PHE A 49 1.95 30.00 -33.69
C PHE A 49 2.37 30.68 -32.39
N SER A 50 2.47 32.00 -32.47
CA SER A 50 2.74 32.89 -31.33
C SER A 50 1.51 33.01 -30.46
N VAL A 51 1.55 32.41 -29.27
CA VAL A 51 0.56 32.66 -28.20
C VAL A 51 1.19 33.58 -27.17
N ARG A 52 0.56 34.75 -27.01
CA ARG A 52 0.83 35.74 -25.96
C ARG A 52 0.88 35.09 -24.58
N THR A 53 2.03 35.13 -23.95
CA THR A 53 2.23 34.87 -22.53
C THR A 53 1.97 36.14 -21.74
N THR A 54 0.91 36.14 -20.92
CA THR A 54 0.77 37.05 -19.77
C THR A 54 1.45 36.42 -18.56
N PRO A 55 2.27 37.15 -17.79
CA PRO A 55 2.93 36.60 -16.61
C PRO A 55 1.93 36.52 -15.45
N SER A 56 1.47 35.31 -15.14
CA SER A 56 0.77 35.01 -13.89
C SER A 56 1.82 34.69 -12.83
N SER A 57 2.00 35.61 -11.89
CA SER A 57 2.79 35.39 -10.67
C SER A 57 2.08 34.36 -9.79
N SER A 58 2.46 33.09 -9.91
CA SER A 58 2.04 32.04 -8.97
C SER A 58 2.97 32.06 -7.76
N THR A 59 2.60 32.85 -6.75
CA THR A 59 3.16 32.72 -5.41
C THR A 59 2.57 31.45 -4.80
N THR A 60 3.29 30.32 -4.89
CA THR A 60 2.94 29.10 -4.15
C THR A 60 3.18 29.34 -2.67
N ALA A 61 2.14 29.76 -1.96
CA ALA A 61 2.14 29.78 -0.50
C ALA A 61 2.14 28.33 0.01
N LYS A 62 3.24 27.91 0.63
CA LYS A 62 3.30 26.70 1.45
C LYS A 62 2.57 26.99 2.76
N GLU A 63 1.28 26.71 2.80
CA GLU A 63 0.50 26.71 4.04
C GLU A 63 0.64 25.36 4.73
N SER A 64 1.71 25.20 5.51
CA SER A 64 1.77 24.18 6.56
C SER A 64 1.11 24.80 7.80
N HIS A 65 -0.13 24.43 8.10
CA HIS A 65 -0.83 24.90 9.30
C HIS A 65 -0.23 24.26 10.55
N LYS A 66 0.69 24.98 11.20
CA LYS A 66 1.05 24.74 12.59
C LYS A 66 -0.12 25.19 13.47
N VAL A 67 -1.00 24.26 13.82
CA VAL A 67 -1.92 24.46 14.95
C VAL A 67 -1.07 24.85 16.16
N ALA A 68 -1.48 25.86 16.93
CA ALA A 68 -0.77 26.32 18.13
C ALA A 68 -0.57 25.14 19.09
N VAL A 69 0.59 24.51 18.99
CA VAL A 69 1.02 23.44 19.89
C VAL A 69 1.16 24.11 21.24
N LYS A 70 0.50 23.57 22.28
CA LYS A 70 0.83 23.91 23.68
C LYS A 70 2.35 23.98 23.79
N GLU A 71 2.90 25.06 24.34
CA GLU A 71 4.34 25.21 24.54
C GLU A 71 4.93 23.88 25.00
N GLU A 72 5.64 23.21 24.08
CA GLU A 72 6.31 21.95 24.38
C GLU A 72 7.34 22.29 25.45
N ASP A 73 7.35 21.50 26.53
CA ASP A 73 8.34 21.69 27.58
C ASP A 73 9.70 21.35 26.98
N SER A 74 10.47 22.36 26.60
CA SER A 74 11.75 22.18 25.90
C SER A 74 12.78 21.37 26.71
N SER A 75 12.49 21.05 27.98
CA SER A 75 13.30 20.18 28.81
C SER A 75 13.06 18.68 28.58
N LEU A 76 11.95 18.29 27.93
CA LEU A 76 11.63 16.89 27.64
C LEU A 76 11.99 16.52 26.19
N PRO A 77 12.58 15.33 25.95
CA PRO A 77 12.84 14.86 24.60
C PRO A 77 11.54 14.60 23.83
N LEU A 78 11.59 14.70 22.51
CA LEU A 78 10.46 14.47 21.62
C LEU A 78 10.28 12.98 21.31
N LEU A 79 9.06 12.47 21.55
CA LEU A 79 8.61 11.16 21.07
C LEU A 79 7.54 11.36 20.02
N VAL A 80 7.86 10.99 18.79
CA VAL A 80 6.90 10.94 17.69
C VAL A 80 6.35 9.52 17.57
N LEU A 81 5.03 9.37 17.72
CA LEU A 81 4.33 8.14 17.41
C LEU A 81 3.70 8.27 16.02
N HIS A 82 4.27 7.61 15.01
CA HIS A 82 3.73 7.58 13.66
C HIS A 82 2.75 6.43 13.47
N ILE A 83 1.51 6.83 13.15
CA ILE A 83 0.32 6.01 13.14
C ILE A 83 -0.41 6.28 11.83
N GLY A 84 -1.06 5.28 11.27
CA GLY A 84 -1.88 5.46 10.09
C GLY A 84 -2.84 4.32 9.95
N ALA A 85 -4.01 4.61 9.38
CA ALA A 85 -4.84 3.55 8.84
C ALA A 85 -4.03 2.73 7.81
N PRO A 86 -4.41 1.47 7.54
CA PRO A 86 -3.88 0.74 6.39
C PRO A 86 -3.91 1.62 5.14
N LYS A 87 -2.99 1.41 4.20
CA LYS A 87 -3.01 2.10 2.89
C LYS A 87 -2.84 3.62 2.92
N THR A 88 -2.39 4.21 4.03
CA THR A 88 -2.01 5.63 4.11
C THR A 88 -0.49 5.84 4.07
N ALA A 89 0.21 5.01 3.28
CA ALA A 89 1.68 5.07 3.08
C ALA A 89 2.54 4.82 4.34
N THR A 90 1.99 4.15 5.36
CA THR A 90 2.71 3.79 6.58
C THR A 90 3.98 2.98 6.32
N THR A 91 3.89 1.94 5.47
CA THR A 91 5.04 1.12 5.07
C THR A 91 6.11 1.94 4.35
N THR A 92 5.71 2.92 3.52
CA THR A 92 6.66 3.78 2.78
C THR A 92 7.47 4.64 3.74
N ILE A 93 6.81 5.25 4.75
CA ILE A 93 7.46 6.05 5.79
C ILE A 93 8.41 5.18 6.63
N GLN A 94 7.95 4.01 7.06
CA GLN A 94 8.77 3.09 7.87
C GLN A 94 9.99 2.59 7.10
N CYS A 95 9.82 2.23 5.82
CA CYS A 95 10.90 1.85 4.93
C CYS A 95 11.95 2.95 4.82
N TYR A 96 11.52 4.20 4.62
CA TYR A 96 12.44 5.32 4.53
C TYR A 96 13.19 5.52 5.86
N ALA A 97 12.49 5.55 6.99
CA ALA A 97 13.12 5.73 8.31
C ALA A 97 14.14 4.64 8.62
N ALA A 98 13.81 3.37 8.33
CA ALA A 98 14.73 2.25 8.53
C ALA A 98 15.95 2.31 7.60
N GLY A 99 15.75 2.64 6.32
CA GLY A 99 16.84 2.74 5.35
C GLY A 99 17.76 3.95 5.54
N HIS A 100 17.34 4.96 6.32
CA HIS A 100 18.06 6.22 6.48
C HIS A 100 18.39 6.55 7.95
N GLN A 101 18.50 5.55 8.83
CA GLN A 101 18.79 5.78 10.25
C GLN A 101 20.08 6.57 10.50
N SER A 102 21.14 6.31 9.74
CA SER A 102 22.41 7.04 9.86
C SER A 102 22.23 8.53 9.59
N ARG A 103 21.33 8.90 8.66
CA ARG A 103 20.98 10.28 8.36
C ARG A 103 20.09 10.87 9.44
N MET A 104 19.10 10.14 9.94
CA MET A 104 18.26 10.58 11.05
C MET A 104 19.10 10.85 12.31
N ALA A 105 20.12 10.03 12.57
CA ALA A 105 21.03 10.19 13.71
C ALA A 105 21.88 11.48 13.62
N MET A 106 22.16 12.01 12.42
CA MET A 106 22.81 13.32 12.25
C MET A 106 21.95 14.47 12.80
N ASP A 107 20.65 14.26 12.87
CA ASP A 107 19.66 15.19 13.42
C ASP A 107 19.23 14.84 14.86
N ASN A 108 19.97 13.97 15.57
CA ASN A 108 19.58 13.45 16.89
C ASN A 108 18.20 12.72 16.90
N VAL A 109 17.77 12.21 15.74
CA VAL A 109 16.53 11.44 15.60
C VAL A 109 16.84 9.95 15.43
N TYR A 110 16.19 9.12 16.22
CA TYR A 110 16.37 7.67 16.18
C TYR A 110 15.05 6.98 15.85
N PHE A 111 15.09 6.08 14.87
CA PHE A 111 13.93 5.29 14.47
C PHE A 111 13.82 4.03 15.33
N LEU A 112 12.68 3.87 15.99
CA LEU A 112 12.27 2.62 16.63
C LEU A 112 11.05 2.07 15.88
N GLY A 113 11.08 0.82 15.45
CA GLY A 113 9.92 0.29 14.75
C GLY A 113 10.08 -1.14 14.27
N TRP A 114 9.02 -1.63 13.64
CA TRP A 114 8.99 -2.99 13.13
C TRP A 114 8.51 -3.02 11.69
N LEU A 115 9.38 -3.55 10.82
CA LEU A 115 9.14 -3.74 9.40
C LEU A 115 8.90 -5.23 9.09
N GLY A 116 7.85 -5.81 9.65
CA GLY A 116 7.44 -7.20 9.36
C GLY A 116 8.50 -8.28 9.63
N THR A 117 8.16 -9.54 9.33
CA THR A 117 9.00 -10.72 9.61
C THR A 117 9.93 -11.15 8.46
N ASN A 118 9.92 -10.44 7.32
CA ASN A 118 10.78 -10.78 6.18
C ASN A 118 11.69 -9.60 5.83
N ARG A 119 12.71 -9.33 6.66
CA ARG A 119 13.76 -8.32 6.39
C ARG A 119 14.35 -8.51 4.99
N ASP A 120 14.65 -9.76 4.61
CA ASP A 120 15.24 -10.13 3.30
C ASP A 120 14.36 -9.82 2.08
N LYS A 121 13.07 -9.50 2.30
CA LYS A 121 12.12 -9.19 1.21
C LYS A 121 11.71 -7.73 1.17
N LEU A 122 12.25 -6.90 2.06
CA LEU A 122 11.95 -5.48 2.04
C LEU A 122 12.97 -4.80 1.15
N PRO A 123 12.58 -4.37 -0.07
CA PRO A 123 13.49 -3.75 -1.03
C PRO A 123 13.99 -2.36 -0.59
N CYS A 124 13.65 -1.93 0.62
CA CYS A 124 13.91 -0.61 1.17
C CYS A 124 14.99 -0.58 2.25
N ILE A 125 15.48 -1.75 2.70
CA ILE A 125 16.56 -1.86 3.66
C ILE A 125 17.81 -2.26 2.87
N GLU A 126 18.82 -1.41 2.84
CA GLU A 126 20.12 -1.77 2.24
C GLU A 126 20.76 -2.88 3.08
N ASP A 127 21.35 -3.87 2.40
CA ASP A 127 21.98 -5.02 3.04
C ASP A 127 23.07 -4.54 4.02
N GLY A 128 22.96 -4.92 5.30
CA GLY A 128 23.92 -4.53 6.36
C GLY A 128 23.51 -3.37 7.28
N SER A 129 22.34 -2.75 7.13
CA SER A 129 21.89 -1.77 8.13
C SER A 129 21.51 -2.45 9.46
N GLU A 130 22.23 -2.14 10.54
CA GLU A 130 21.87 -2.51 11.92
C GLU A 130 20.65 -1.71 12.37
N VAL A 131 19.47 -2.12 11.93
CA VAL A 131 18.23 -1.55 12.43
C VAL A 131 17.79 -2.36 13.64
N ASP A 132 17.58 -1.66 14.76
CA ASP A 132 17.03 -2.22 16.00
C ASP A 132 15.54 -2.55 15.84
N PHE A 133 15.24 -3.59 15.05
CA PHE A 133 13.89 -4.12 14.88
C PHE A 133 13.58 -5.17 15.94
N ASN A 134 13.44 -4.78 17.20
CA ASN A 134 13.00 -5.75 18.23
C ASN A 134 11.91 -5.23 19.15
N VAL A 135 11.29 -4.09 18.82
CA VAL A 135 10.24 -3.55 19.67
C VAL A 135 8.88 -3.60 18.97
N ALA A 136 8.40 -4.82 18.80
CA ALA A 136 7.04 -5.09 18.36
C ALA A 136 6.26 -5.77 19.48
N TRP A 137 5.04 -5.30 19.69
CA TRP A 137 4.10 -5.79 20.71
C TRP A 137 2.73 -6.08 20.11
N PRO A 138 2.62 -6.98 19.11
CA PRO A 138 1.37 -7.20 18.40
C PRO A 138 0.23 -7.63 19.32
N ASP A 139 0.47 -8.52 20.28
CA ASP A 139 -0.60 -9.02 21.15
C ASP A 139 -1.19 -7.92 22.06
N CYS A 140 -0.38 -6.95 22.47
CA CYS A 140 -0.82 -5.77 23.23
C CYS A 140 -1.87 -4.96 22.44
N LEU A 141 -1.65 -4.81 21.12
CA LEU A 141 -2.53 -4.01 20.26
C LEU A 141 -3.79 -4.78 19.82
N TYR A 142 -3.69 -6.09 19.56
CA TYR A 142 -4.81 -6.90 19.07
C TYR A 142 -5.72 -7.44 20.18
N ARG A 143 -5.11 -7.86 21.29
CA ARG A 143 -5.80 -8.61 22.36
C ARG A 143 -6.02 -7.79 23.61
N CYS A 144 -5.48 -6.57 23.68
CA CYS A 144 -5.44 -5.78 24.91
C CYS A 144 -4.78 -6.55 26.07
N GLN A 145 -3.77 -7.35 25.71
CA GLN A 145 -2.97 -8.15 26.62
C GLN A 145 -1.51 -7.89 26.29
N CYS A 146 -0.90 -6.98 27.05
CA CYS A 146 0.48 -6.62 26.83
C CYS A 146 1.39 -7.65 27.50
N GLU A 147 2.11 -8.43 26.69
CA GLU A 147 3.14 -9.33 27.22
C GLU A 147 4.26 -8.50 27.83
N ASP A 148 4.50 -8.66 29.14
CA ASP A 148 5.44 -7.84 29.90
C ASP A 148 6.86 -7.88 29.30
N THR A 149 7.30 -9.02 28.75
CA THR A 149 8.64 -9.15 28.16
C THR A 149 8.86 -8.16 27.01
N LEU A 150 7.92 -8.08 26.07
CA LEU A 150 8.02 -7.21 24.90
C LEU A 150 7.78 -5.74 25.27
N TRP A 151 6.85 -5.50 26.20
CA TRP A 151 6.60 -4.15 26.73
C TRP A 151 7.86 -3.61 27.43
N ASN A 152 8.49 -4.40 28.29
CA ASN A 152 9.69 -3.99 29.03
C ASN A 152 10.88 -3.73 28.10
N GLN A 153 10.98 -4.45 26.97
CA GLN A 153 11.98 -4.15 25.94
C GLN A 153 11.72 -2.78 25.30
N PHE A 154 10.46 -2.45 24.99
CA PHE A 154 10.12 -1.11 24.48
C PHE A 154 10.43 -0.01 25.47
N GLU A 155 9.99 -0.18 26.71
CA GLU A 155 10.22 0.77 27.77
C GLU A 155 11.73 0.99 28.00
N SER A 156 12.51 -0.09 28.02
CA SER A 156 13.97 -0.01 28.14
C SER A 156 14.61 0.73 26.97
N ALA A 157 14.19 0.45 25.73
CA ALA A 157 14.68 1.14 24.55
C ALA A 157 14.37 2.64 24.60
N LEU A 158 13.12 3.01 24.89
CA LEU A 158 12.73 4.41 25.06
C LEU A 158 13.51 5.07 26.19
N GLU A 159 13.61 4.46 27.36
CA GLU A 159 14.32 5.02 28.50
C GLU A 159 15.81 5.27 28.21
N ASN A 160 16.44 4.40 27.42
CA ASN A 160 17.82 4.62 26.95
C ASN A 160 17.94 5.87 26.07
N HIS A 161 17.04 6.05 25.10
CA HIS A 161 17.00 7.24 24.26
C HIS A 161 16.66 8.50 25.07
N ARG A 162 15.75 8.40 26.03
CA ARG A 162 15.34 9.50 26.91
C ARG A 162 16.51 10.03 27.72
N LYS A 163 17.31 9.14 28.34
CA LYS A 163 18.50 9.49 29.13
C LYS A 163 19.57 10.22 28.31
N LEU A 164 19.62 9.95 27.01
CA LEU A 164 20.55 10.57 26.06
C LEU A 164 19.94 11.82 25.39
N ASN A 165 18.74 12.22 25.78
CA ASN A 165 17.99 13.33 25.18
C ASN A 165 17.84 13.20 23.65
N HIS A 166 17.62 11.97 23.18
CA HIS A 166 17.38 11.68 21.78
C HIS A 166 15.91 11.94 21.41
N THR A 167 15.67 12.46 20.20
CA THR A 167 14.33 12.43 19.60
C THR A 167 14.06 11.03 19.08
N VAL A 168 12.90 10.46 19.39
CA VAL A 168 12.50 9.12 18.94
C VAL A 168 11.37 9.22 17.93
N PHE A 169 11.57 8.66 16.74
CA PHE A 169 10.52 8.42 15.76
C PHE A 169 10.09 6.95 15.87
N TYR A 170 8.97 6.68 16.54
CA TYR A 170 8.41 5.34 16.64
C TYR A 170 7.37 5.10 15.55
N SER A 171 7.47 3.99 14.82
CA SER A 171 6.38 3.60 13.90
C SER A 171 6.19 2.10 13.82
N TYR A 172 4.90 1.71 13.90
CA TYR A 172 4.51 0.33 13.73
C TYR A 172 3.17 0.23 12.98
N GLU A 173 3.15 -0.53 11.87
CA GLU A 173 2.03 -0.54 10.92
C GLU A 173 0.71 -0.94 11.58
N ILE A 174 0.73 -1.74 12.65
CA ILE A 174 -0.48 -2.29 13.28
C ILE A 174 -1.00 -1.44 14.44
N MET A 175 -0.44 -0.25 14.71
CA MET A 175 -0.94 0.64 15.77
C MET A 175 -2.39 1.12 15.56
N TYR A 176 -2.91 1.04 14.33
CA TYR A 176 -4.31 1.33 14.07
C TYR A 176 -5.28 0.30 14.68
N TYR A 177 -4.81 -0.88 15.10
CA TYR A 177 -5.65 -1.92 15.68
C TYR A 177 -6.00 -1.72 17.15
N VAL A 178 -5.28 -0.85 17.85
CA VAL A 178 -5.56 -0.54 19.27
C VAL A 178 -7.02 -0.16 19.39
N LYS A 179 -7.77 -0.79 20.30
CA LYS A 179 -9.19 -0.49 20.49
C LYS A 179 -9.38 0.64 21.50
N ASP A 180 -10.55 1.27 21.48
CA ASP A 180 -10.88 2.33 22.43
C ASP A 180 -10.96 1.80 23.87
N ASP A 181 -11.43 0.55 24.04
CA ASP A 181 -11.60 -0.15 25.32
C ASP A 181 -10.34 -0.92 25.78
N CYS A 182 -9.18 -0.57 25.24
CA CYS A 182 -7.91 -1.24 25.50
C CYS A 182 -7.16 -0.60 26.68
N ASP A 183 -7.80 -0.53 27.85
CA ASP A 183 -7.32 0.26 29.00
C ASP A 183 -5.88 -0.10 29.42
N ASP A 184 -5.52 -1.39 29.46
CA ASP A 184 -4.15 -1.84 29.78
C ASP A 184 -3.10 -1.24 28.84
N PHE A 185 -3.38 -1.19 27.52
CA PHE A 185 -2.48 -0.56 26.56
C PHE A 185 -2.36 0.95 26.81
N TRP A 186 -3.50 1.64 26.96
CA TRP A 186 -3.52 3.09 27.11
C TRP A 186 -2.87 3.53 28.42
N ASP A 187 -3.15 2.83 29.52
CA ASP A 187 -2.58 3.13 30.84
C ASP A 187 -1.07 2.92 30.85
N ARG A 188 -0.58 1.83 30.26
CA ARG A 188 0.86 1.59 30.14
C ARG A 188 1.53 2.62 29.24
N LEU A 189 0.92 2.98 28.11
CA LEU A 189 1.45 4.02 27.23
C LEU A 189 1.51 5.36 27.97
N ASP A 190 0.45 5.74 28.69
CA ASP A 190 0.42 6.97 29.49
C ASP A 190 1.50 6.96 30.59
N GLN A 191 1.70 5.85 31.30
CA GLN A 191 2.76 5.70 32.31
C GLN A 191 4.17 5.81 31.71
N LEU A 192 4.32 5.35 30.47
CA LEU A 192 5.59 5.39 29.75
C LEU A 192 5.94 6.81 29.27
N VAL A 193 4.94 7.59 28.85
CA VAL A 193 5.19 8.86 28.15
C VAL A 193 4.92 10.12 28.98
N LYS A 194 3.92 10.09 29.88
CA LYS A 194 3.44 11.29 30.58
C LYS A 194 4.50 11.85 31.53
N GLY A 195 4.84 13.13 31.33
CA GLY A 195 5.87 13.82 32.12
C GLY A 195 7.31 13.35 31.84
N LYS A 196 7.50 12.45 30.86
CA LYS A 196 8.81 11.91 30.45
C LYS A 196 9.19 12.32 29.03
N TRP A 197 8.19 12.59 28.19
CA TRP A 197 8.34 12.91 26.77
C TRP A 197 7.38 14.03 26.35
N ASN A 198 7.82 14.83 25.38
CA ASN A 198 6.92 15.58 24.53
C ASN A 198 6.36 14.64 23.46
N VAL A 199 5.12 14.20 23.61
CA VAL A 199 4.51 13.25 22.67
C VAL A 199 3.85 13.99 21.51
N ARG A 200 4.22 13.60 20.28
CA ARG A 200 3.56 14.05 19.06
C ARG A 200 3.01 12.86 18.30
N ILE A 201 1.71 12.86 18.04
CA ILE A 201 1.12 11.88 17.11
C ILE A 201 1.33 12.37 15.69
N ALA A 202 1.92 11.53 14.85
CA ALA A 202 2.07 11.77 13.43
C ALA A 202 1.11 10.85 12.66
N PHE A 203 0.15 11.42 11.94
CA PHE A 203 -0.85 10.66 11.20
C PHE A 203 -0.79 10.93 9.70
N SER A 204 -0.77 9.88 8.89
CA SER A 204 -0.86 10.02 7.43
C SER A 204 -2.31 9.88 6.96
N TYR A 205 -2.83 10.91 6.27
CA TYR A 205 -4.20 10.97 5.76
C TYR A 205 -4.27 10.74 4.25
N ARG A 206 -5.24 9.91 3.86
CA ARG A 206 -5.68 9.68 2.49
C ARG A 206 -7.20 9.79 2.45
N ARG A 207 -7.74 10.43 1.41
CA ARG A 207 -9.18 10.58 1.19
C ARG A 207 -9.89 9.24 1.24
N TYR A 208 -11.05 9.22 1.86
CA TYR A 208 -11.78 7.99 2.17
C TYR A 208 -12.06 7.12 0.95
N TYR A 209 -12.63 7.67 -0.13
CA TYR A 209 -12.90 6.89 -1.36
C TYR A 209 -11.64 6.25 -1.96
N ASP A 210 -10.51 6.95 -1.96
CA ASP A 210 -9.23 6.48 -2.53
C ASP A 210 -8.55 5.46 -1.61
N TRP A 211 -8.67 5.67 -0.30
CA TRP A 211 -8.30 4.71 0.73
C TRP A 211 -9.11 3.41 0.58
N LEU A 212 -10.42 3.49 0.40
CA LEU A 212 -11.32 2.33 0.34
C LEU A 212 -11.01 1.42 -0.85
N ILE A 213 -10.74 1.97 -2.04
CA ILE A 213 -10.25 1.21 -3.20
C ILE A 213 -8.97 0.46 -2.85
N SER A 214 -8.04 1.14 -2.18
CA SER A 214 -6.74 0.57 -1.85
C SER A 214 -6.84 -0.53 -0.78
N GLU A 215 -7.75 -0.37 0.17
CA GLU A 215 -8.05 -1.37 1.20
C GLU A 215 -8.72 -2.59 0.58
N TYR A 216 -9.69 -2.38 -0.32
CA TYR A 216 -10.31 -3.44 -1.11
C TYR A 216 -9.25 -4.29 -1.84
N HIS A 217 -8.31 -3.66 -2.54
CA HIS A 217 -7.25 -4.38 -3.26
C HIS A 217 -6.28 -5.12 -2.33
N GLN A 218 -5.95 -4.56 -1.15
CA GLN A 218 -5.12 -5.27 -0.17
C GLN A 218 -5.85 -6.48 0.41
N GLY A 219 -7.11 -6.31 0.81
CA GLY A 219 -7.95 -7.39 1.33
C GLY A 219 -8.17 -8.50 0.31
N ASN A 220 -8.25 -8.16 -0.98
CA ASN A 220 -8.50 -9.08 -2.09
C ASN A 220 -7.24 -9.49 -2.87
N ASN A 221 -6.05 -9.39 -2.30
CA ASN A 221 -4.82 -9.73 -3.03
C ASN A 221 -4.86 -11.17 -3.61
N ALA A 222 -4.92 -11.26 -4.95
CA ALA A 222 -5.05 -12.48 -5.73
C ALA A 222 -3.81 -13.40 -5.63
N GLU A 223 -2.66 -12.85 -5.24
CA GLU A 223 -1.41 -13.60 -5.10
C GLU A 223 -1.29 -14.35 -3.76
N SER A 224 -2.30 -14.25 -2.89
CA SER A 224 -2.29 -14.96 -1.61
C SER A 224 -2.25 -16.48 -1.84
N LYS A 225 -1.42 -17.19 -1.05
CA LYS A 225 -1.30 -18.66 -1.13
C LYS A 225 -2.66 -19.39 -1.02
N LYS A 226 -3.65 -18.74 -0.39
CA LYS A 226 -5.01 -19.24 -0.21
C LYS A 226 -5.79 -19.39 -1.53
N LEU A 227 -5.41 -18.68 -2.59
CA LEU A 227 -6.08 -18.72 -3.90
C LEU A 227 -5.48 -19.76 -4.87
N ARG A 228 -4.56 -20.60 -4.38
CA ARG A 228 -3.95 -21.66 -5.20
C ARG A 228 -4.85 -22.88 -5.38
N HIS A 229 -5.85 -23.02 -4.53
CA HIS A 229 -6.77 -24.16 -4.49
C HIS A 229 -8.21 -23.70 -4.77
N TRP A 230 -9.00 -24.60 -5.36
CA TRP A 230 -10.43 -24.40 -5.47
C TRP A 230 -11.07 -24.52 -4.09
N PRO A 231 -12.17 -23.80 -3.83
CA PRO A 231 -12.94 -24.00 -2.61
C PRO A 231 -13.38 -25.47 -2.49
N ASP A 232 -13.15 -26.05 -1.31
CA ASP A 232 -13.41 -27.46 -0.99
C ASP A 232 -14.20 -27.65 0.32
N GLY A 233 -14.71 -26.58 0.93
CA GLY A 233 -15.43 -26.61 2.20
C GLY A 233 -14.52 -26.44 3.42
N THR A 234 -13.24 -26.12 3.22
CA THR A 234 -12.27 -25.92 4.31
C THR A 234 -11.97 -24.44 4.55
N ASN A 235 -11.16 -24.14 5.58
CA ASN A 235 -10.75 -22.77 5.94
C ASN A 235 -9.96 -22.01 4.84
N ASN A 236 -9.77 -22.61 3.65
CA ASN A 236 -9.11 -22.01 2.49
C ASN A 236 -10.08 -21.55 1.39
N ASP A 237 -11.39 -21.57 1.64
CA ASP A 237 -12.46 -21.16 0.70
C ASP A 237 -12.55 -19.64 0.50
N LYS A 238 -11.44 -19.00 0.11
CA LYS A 238 -11.47 -17.58 -0.21
C LYS A 238 -12.06 -17.38 -1.62
N VAL A 239 -13.23 -16.75 -1.65
CA VAL A 239 -13.86 -16.19 -2.85
C VAL A 239 -13.66 -14.68 -2.85
N LEU A 240 -13.18 -14.13 -3.96
CA LEU A 240 -12.96 -12.69 -4.09
C LEU A 240 -14.25 -12.01 -4.54
N GLN A 241 -14.61 -10.92 -3.86
CA GLN A 241 -15.74 -10.07 -4.23
C GLN A 241 -15.30 -9.01 -5.25
N SER A 242 -16.23 -8.54 -6.08
CA SER A 242 -16.09 -7.27 -6.81
C SER A 242 -16.09 -6.08 -5.86
N PHE A 243 -15.66 -4.91 -6.34
CA PHE A 243 -15.75 -3.69 -5.54
C PHE A 243 -17.20 -3.35 -5.12
N PRO A 244 -18.23 -3.42 -6.00
CA PRO A 244 -19.61 -3.19 -5.57
C PRO A 244 -20.12 -4.21 -4.53
N GLU A 245 -19.76 -5.50 -4.66
CA GLU A 245 -20.12 -6.50 -3.66
C GLU A 245 -19.45 -6.21 -2.31
N PHE A 246 -18.16 -5.85 -2.33
CA PHE A 246 -17.42 -5.44 -1.14
C PHE A 246 -18.04 -4.21 -0.47
N PHE A 247 -18.39 -3.20 -1.26
CA PHE A 247 -19.03 -1.97 -0.77
C PHE A 247 -20.36 -2.28 -0.07
N ARG A 248 -21.18 -3.18 -0.62
CA ARG A 248 -22.47 -3.54 -0.01
C ARG A 248 -22.34 -4.41 1.23
N ASN A 249 -21.37 -5.32 1.24
CA ASN A 249 -21.34 -6.41 2.24
C ASN A 249 -20.35 -6.17 3.39
N ASP A 250 -19.29 -5.39 3.16
CA ASP A 250 -18.12 -5.35 4.06
C ASP A 250 -17.63 -3.93 4.41
N LEU A 251 -18.35 -2.88 3.97
CA LEU A 251 -18.00 -1.49 4.24
C LEU A 251 -17.89 -1.19 5.75
N ASP A 252 -18.88 -1.59 6.55
CA ASP A 252 -18.90 -1.35 8.00
C ASP A 252 -17.70 -1.94 8.74
N LYS A 253 -17.21 -3.11 8.30
CA LYS A 253 -16.03 -3.75 8.89
C LYS A 253 -14.76 -2.99 8.52
N CYS A 254 -14.72 -2.39 7.33
CA CYS A 254 -13.58 -1.62 6.86
C CYS A 254 -13.54 -0.22 7.48
N ALA A 255 -14.68 0.47 7.56
CA ALA A 255 -14.79 1.83 8.10
C ALA A 255 -14.20 1.97 9.52
N LYS A 256 -14.31 0.93 10.37
CA LYS A 256 -13.71 0.87 11.72
C LYS A 256 -12.18 0.94 11.75
N ARG A 257 -11.53 0.72 10.60
CA ARG A 257 -10.07 0.81 10.39
C ARG A 257 -9.72 1.96 9.45
N GLY A 258 -10.71 2.77 9.07
CA GLY A 258 -10.56 3.90 8.16
C GLY A 258 -9.87 5.10 8.80
N PRO A 259 -9.43 6.08 7.98
CA PRO A 259 -8.68 7.23 8.44
C PRO A 259 -9.36 8.02 9.55
N ALA A 260 -10.68 8.30 9.43
CA ALA A 260 -11.44 9.01 10.45
C ALA A 260 -11.53 8.22 11.76
N SER A 261 -11.84 6.93 11.70
CA SER A 261 -11.95 6.10 12.90
C SER A 261 -10.64 6.03 13.69
N VAL A 262 -9.50 5.88 13.00
CA VAL A 262 -8.18 5.84 13.65
C VAL A 262 -7.83 7.22 14.21
N THR A 263 -8.07 8.28 13.44
CA THR A 263 -7.86 9.66 13.87
C THR A 263 -8.63 9.97 15.14
N ARG A 264 -9.93 9.67 15.18
CA ARG A 264 -10.82 9.93 16.33
C ARG A 264 -10.30 9.27 17.60
N ARG A 265 -9.93 7.99 17.51
CA ARG A 265 -9.38 7.19 18.62
C ARG A 265 -8.14 7.84 19.21
N TRP A 266 -7.16 8.16 18.37
CA TRP A 266 -5.89 8.72 18.84
C TRP A 266 -6.03 10.17 19.31
N LYS A 267 -6.82 10.99 18.62
CA LYS A 267 -7.08 12.39 18.98
C LYS A 267 -7.84 12.54 20.30
N ALA A 268 -8.68 11.56 20.67
CA ALA A 268 -9.36 11.52 21.96
C ALA A 268 -8.39 11.44 23.14
N ARG A 269 -7.22 10.80 22.97
CA ARG A 269 -6.22 10.63 24.03
C ARG A 269 -5.04 11.60 23.91
N TYR A 270 -4.66 11.93 22.68
CA TYR A 270 -3.58 12.86 22.35
C TYR A 270 -4.11 13.97 21.42
N PRO A 271 -4.61 15.09 21.97
CA PRO A 271 -5.19 16.17 21.16
C PRO A 271 -4.18 16.84 20.21
N SER A 272 -2.89 16.81 20.56
CA SER A 272 -1.81 17.30 19.71
C SER A 272 -1.40 16.24 18.70
N MET A 273 -1.95 16.34 17.49
CA MET A 273 -1.67 15.45 16.38
C MET A 273 -1.31 16.25 15.14
N THR A 274 -0.22 15.87 14.48
CA THR A 274 0.22 16.37 13.18
C THR A 274 -0.29 15.43 12.10
N ILE A 275 -1.03 15.96 11.13
CA ILE A 275 -1.59 15.18 10.03
C ILE A 275 -0.85 15.51 8.73
N THR A 276 -0.18 14.51 8.16
CA THR A 276 0.41 14.55 6.83
C THR A 276 -0.65 14.16 5.80
N ASN A 277 -1.15 15.13 5.03
CA ASN A 277 -2.18 14.88 4.02
C ASN A 277 -1.56 14.54 2.65
N MET A 278 -1.87 13.36 2.10
CA MET A 278 -1.40 12.90 0.79
C MET A 278 -1.94 13.72 -0.40
N HIS A 279 -2.95 14.57 -0.18
CA HIS A 279 -3.69 15.30 -1.21
C HIS A 279 -3.37 16.79 -1.27
N THR A 280 -2.32 17.25 -0.59
CA THR A 280 -1.87 18.66 -0.65
C THR A 280 -1.32 19.09 -2.02
N GLY A 281 -1.10 18.15 -2.93
CA GLY A 281 -0.44 18.42 -4.22
C GLY A 281 1.08 18.58 -4.11
N ALA A 282 1.66 18.26 -2.95
CA ALA A 282 3.12 18.24 -2.77
C ALA A 282 3.77 17.22 -3.73
N ALA A 283 4.89 17.61 -4.33
CA ALA A 283 5.62 16.78 -5.28
C ALA A 283 6.29 15.55 -4.62
N ASP A 284 6.58 15.62 -3.31
CA ASP A 284 7.16 14.53 -2.54
C ASP A 284 6.43 14.36 -1.20
N PHE A 285 5.75 13.21 -1.06
CA PHE A 285 5.05 12.82 0.16
C PHE A 285 6.01 12.54 1.32
N LEU A 286 7.20 11.98 1.07
CA LEU A 286 8.15 11.71 2.14
C LEU A 286 8.72 13.00 2.71
N ALA A 287 9.04 13.98 1.85
CA ALA A 287 9.41 15.32 2.30
C ALA A 287 8.32 15.94 3.18
N LEU A 288 7.05 15.83 2.76
CA LEU A 288 5.91 16.31 3.55
C LEU A 288 5.81 15.59 4.90
N ALA A 289 5.92 14.27 4.91
CA ALA A 289 5.83 13.47 6.12
C ALA A 289 6.96 13.83 7.11
N PHE A 290 8.22 13.71 6.69
CA PHE A 290 9.33 13.87 7.63
C PHE A 290 9.55 15.32 8.06
N CYS A 291 9.40 16.30 7.17
CA CYS A 291 9.74 17.69 7.49
C CYS A 291 8.74 18.40 8.38
N ASP A 292 7.46 18.05 8.29
CA ASP A 292 6.45 18.64 9.17
C ASP A 292 6.42 17.94 10.52
N ILE A 293 6.68 16.62 10.53
CA ILE A 293 6.65 15.80 11.75
C ILE A 293 7.89 16.03 12.62
N LEU A 294 9.08 16.09 12.00
CA LEU A 294 10.37 16.19 12.66
C LEU A 294 11.05 17.54 12.35
N PRO A 295 10.73 18.61 13.09
CA PRO A 295 11.26 19.95 12.80
C PRO A 295 12.78 20.04 12.96
N GLU A 296 13.38 19.16 13.76
CA GLU A 296 14.83 19.09 13.99
C GLU A 296 15.56 18.28 12.91
N ALA A 297 14.84 17.55 12.05
CA ALA A 297 15.41 16.64 11.06
C ALA A 297 15.90 17.33 9.76
N SER A 298 16.78 18.32 9.92
CA SER A 298 17.29 19.14 8.81
C SER A 298 18.00 18.33 7.72
N HIS A 299 18.87 17.39 8.08
CA HIS A 299 19.62 16.57 7.11
C HIS A 299 18.71 15.60 6.37
N VAL A 300 17.71 15.04 7.05
CA VAL A 300 16.66 14.21 6.42
C VAL A 300 15.85 15.04 5.43
N CYS A 301 15.44 16.24 5.82
CA CYS A 301 14.66 17.14 4.98
C CYS A 301 15.40 17.60 3.74
N ASP A 302 16.65 18.00 3.90
CA ASP A 302 17.46 18.47 2.78
C ASP A 302 17.75 17.33 1.81
N HIS A 303 17.91 16.10 2.31
CA HIS A 303 18.01 14.92 1.47
C HIS A 303 16.76 14.70 0.61
N LEU A 304 15.59 14.69 1.24
CA LEU A 304 14.32 14.46 0.55
C LEU A 304 14.04 15.56 -0.48
N LYS A 305 14.31 16.82 -0.14
CA LYS A 305 14.18 17.95 -1.07
C LYS A 305 15.17 17.91 -2.22
N ALA A 306 16.38 17.37 -2.00
CA ALA A 306 17.41 17.23 -3.03
C ALA A 306 17.16 16.04 -3.96
N GLN A 307 16.41 15.03 -3.52
CA GLN A 307 15.98 13.96 -4.40
C GLN A 307 15.00 14.52 -5.43
N THR A 308 15.34 14.38 -6.71
CA THR A 308 14.34 14.60 -7.77
C THR A 308 13.21 13.62 -7.52
N PRO A 309 11.92 14.04 -7.60
CA PRO A 309 10.79 13.14 -7.45
C PRO A 309 10.88 12.00 -8.46
N SER A 310 11.52 10.90 -8.06
CA SER A 310 11.52 9.65 -8.77
C SER A 310 10.16 9.03 -8.43
N MET A 311 9.11 9.55 -9.07
CA MET A 311 7.86 8.82 -9.19
C MET A 311 8.16 7.61 -10.08
N LYS A 312 8.76 6.57 -9.51
CA LYS A 312 8.59 5.23 -10.05
C LYS A 312 7.08 5.04 -10.01
N LYS A 313 6.44 5.10 -11.18
CA LYS A 313 5.04 4.72 -11.36
C LYS A 313 4.95 3.28 -10.85
N ASN A 314 4.58 3.11 -9.60
CA ASN A 314 4.35 1.79 -9.03
C ASN A 314 3.23 1.19 -9.88
N GLY A 315 3.56 0.15 -10.64
CA GLY A 315 2.67 -0.52 -11.57
C GLY A 315 1.40 -0.99 -10.84
N SER A 316 0.36 -0.17 -10.92
CA SER A 316 -0.95 -0.42 -10.32
C SER A 316 -1.77 -1.42 -11.15
N SER A 317 -1.42 -1.61 -12.43
CA SER A 317 -2.25 -2.41 -13.35
C SER A 317 -2.20 -3.92 -13.11
N SER A 318 -1.08 -4.51 -12.64
CA SER A 318 -0.98 -5.97 -12.57
C SER A 318 -1.76 -6.58 -11.39
N LYS A 319 -1.94 -5.83 -10.29
CA LYS A 319 -2.57 -6.35 -9.06
C LYS A 319 -4.09 -6.37 -9.14
N SER A 320 -4.71 -5.39 -9.80
CA SER A 320 -6.15 -5.37 -10.01
C SER A 320 -6.58 -6.47 -10.98
N GLN A 321 -5.79 -6.73 -12.03
CA GLN A 321 -6.03 -7.82 -12.98
C GLN A 321 -6.19 -9.18 -12.27
N GLY A 322 -5.31 -9.51 -11.31
CA GLY A 322 -5.38 -10.79 -10.60
C GLY A 322 -6.73 -11.06 -9.94
N ILE A 323 -7.39 -10.04 -9.40
CA ILE A 323 -8.71 -10.18 -8.76
C ILE A 323 -9.76 -10.59 -9.79
N TYR A 324 -9.80 -9.91 -10.93
CA TYR A 324 -10.81 -10.16 -11.96
C TYR A 324 -10.61 -11.53 -12.61
N ILE A 325 -9.36 -11.88 -12.94
CA ILE A 325 -8.99 -13.17 -13.51
C ILE A 325 -9.43 -14.31 -12.59
N ASP A 326 -9.23 -14.16 -11.29
CA ASP A 326 -9.68 -15.13 -10.30
C ASP A 326 -11.21 -15.25 -10.23
N ARG A 327 -11.92 -14.12 -10.23
CA ARG A 327 -13.39 -14.13 -10.20
C ARG A 327 -13.99 -14.80 -11.45
N ILE A 328 -13.38 -14.62 -12.62
CA ILE A 328 -13.79 -15.31 -13.85
C ILE A 328 -13.60 -16.83 -13.70
N ALA A 329 -12.46 -17.26 -13.17
CA ALA A 329 -12.17 -18.66 -12.91
C ALA A 329 -13.19 -19.28 -11.95
N MET A 330 -13.52 -18.57 -10.87
CA MET A 330 -14.49 -18.98 -9.86
C MET A 330 -15.90 -19.10 -10.44
N ALA A 331 -16.37 -18.09 -11.17
CA ALA A 331 -17.69 -18.10 -11.79
C ALA A 331 -17.89 -19.28 -12.75
N ALA A 332 -16.84 -19.65 -13.50
CA ALA A 332 -16.86 -20.82 -14.39
C ALA A 332 -16.78 -22.16 -13.62
N TYR A 333 -16.03 -22.19 -12.51
CA TYR A 333 -15.91 -23.36 -11.65
C TYR A 333 -17.24 -23.69 -10.96
N GLU A 334 -17.91 -22.68 -10.41
CA GLU A 334 -19.21 -22.81 -9.74
C GLU A 334 -20.32 -23.29 -10.69
N ARG A 335 -20.22 -22.97 -11.98
CA ARG A 335 -21.08 -23.50 -13.05
C ARG A 335 -20.75 -24.94 -13.46
N GLY A 336 -19.74 -25.57 -12.86
CA GLY A 336 -19.29 -26.91 -13.17
C GLY A 336 -18.56 -27.04 -14.52
N TRP A 337 -18.09 -25.93 -15.10
CA TRP A 337 -17.40 -25.94 -16.39
C TRP A 337 -15.92 -26.24 -16.29
N ILE A 338 -15.34 -26.10 -15.10
CA ILE A 338 -13.94 -26.42 -14.81
C ILE A 338 -13.89 -27.66 -13.92
N ASP A 339 -13.11 -28.67 -14.34
CA ASP A 339 -12.80 -29.81 -13.49
C ASP A 339 -11.66 -29.47 -12.52
N GLY A 340 -12.03 -28.98 -11.33
CA GLY A 340 -11.08 -28.60 -10.29
C GLY A 340 -10.22 -29.74 -9.75
N LYS A 341 -10.58 -31.01 -10.02
CA LYS A 341 -9.72 -32.17 -9.70
C LYS A 341 -8.58 -32.33 -10.70
N LYS A 342 -8.81 -31.90 -11.95
CA LYS A 342 -7.86 -32.02 -13.05
C LYS A 342 -6.96 -30.80 -13.18
N TYR A 343 -7.54 -29.62 -13.07
CA TYR A 343 -6.83 -28.35 -13.25
C TYR A 343 -6.77 -27.61 -11.92
N LYS A 344 -5.58 -27.17 -11.50
CA LYS A 344 -5.43 -26.31 -10.32
C LYS A 344 -5.89 -24.88 -10.63
N ARG A 345 -6.42 -24.15 -9.64
CA ARG A 345 -6.94 -22.79 -9.80
C ARG A 345 -5.95 -21.83 -10.46
N TYR A 346 -4.70 -21.81 -10.00
CA TYR A 346 -3.66 -20.94 -10.58
C TYR A 346 -3.35 -21.26 -12.05
N ILE A 347 -3.48 -22.53 -12.48
CA ILE A 347 -3.27 -22.89 -13.89
C ILE A 347 -4.39 -22.31 -14.76
N VAL A 348 -5.63 -22.33 -14.26
CA VAL A 348 -6.77 -21.76 -14.98
C VAL A 348 -6.68 -20.22 -14.99
N GLN A 349 -6.26 -19.59 -13.89
CA GLN A 349 -6.01 -18.14 -13.84
C GLN A 349 -4.99 -17.69 -14.89
N GLU A 350 -3.84 -18.38 -15.01
CA GLU A 350 -2.84 -18.05 -16.03
C GLU A 350 -3.39 -18.22 -17.45
N ALA A 351 -4.19 -19.27 -17.70
CA ALA A 351 -4.82 -19.45 -19.00
C ALA A 351 -5.86 -18.36 -19.32
N ILE A 352 -6.67 -17.95 -18.34
CA ILE A 352 -7.62 -16.83 -18.47
C ILE A 352 -6.88 -15.54 -18.79
N LYS A 353 -5.74 -15.29 -18.12
CA LYS A 353 -4.89 -14.12 -18.38
C LYS A 353 -4.36 -14.12 -19.82
N MET A 354 -3.80 -15.24 -20.29
CA MET A 354 -3.33 -15.38 -21.67
C MET A 354 -4.46 -15.21 -22.69
N ASN A 355 -5.67 -15.72 -22.38
CA ASN A 355 -6.83 -15.55 -23.25
C ASN A 355 -7.29 -14.09 -23.32
N ALA A 356 -7.31 -13.38 -22.18
CA ALA A 356 -7.61 -11.95 -22.14
C ALA A 356 -6.61 -11.14 -22.99
N GLU A 357 -5.30 -11.42 -22.85
CA GLU A 357 -4.26 -10.79 -23.67
C GLU A 357 -4.46 -11.06 -25.17
N LYS A 358 -4.83 -12.29 -25.54
CA LYS A 358 -5.13 -12.66 -26.95
C LYS A 358 -6.34 -11.91 -27.51
N LEU A 359 -7.34 -11.65 -26.68
CA LEU A 359 -8.54 -10.88 -27.04
C LEU A 359 -8.31 -9.36 -27.00
N GLY A 360 -7.10 -8.90 -26.67
CA GLY A 360 -6.77 -7.48 -26.57
C GLY A 360 -7.32 -6.80 -25.31
N LEU A 361 -7.67 -7.57 -24.29
CA LEU A 361 -8.23 -7.07 -23.03
C LEU A 361 -7.08 -6.83 -22.05
N HIS A 362 -6.58 -5.59 -22.00
CA HIS A 362 -5.38 -5.22 -21.24
C HIS A 362 -5.70 -4.46 -19.95
N SER A 363 -6.91 -3.93 -19.84
CA SER A 363 -7.37 -3.09 -18.74
C SER A 363 -8.71 -3.61 -18.20
N VAL A 364 -9.09 -3.19 -17.00
CA VAL A 364 -10.40 -3.56 -16.44
C VAL A 364 -11.54 -3.01 -17.30
N GLN A 365 -11.32 -1.86 -17.94
CA GLN A 365 -12.30 -1.18 -18.78
C GLN A 365 -12.64 -1.96 -20.06
N ASP A 366 -11.79 -2.91 -20.47
CA ASP A 366 -12.03 -3.75 -21.65
C ASP A 366 -13.03 -4.88 -21.37
N PHE A 367 -13.34 -5.15 -20.10
CA PHE A 367 -14.31 -6.16 -19.68
C PHE A 367 -15.71 -5.57 -19.51
N PRO A 368 -16.78 -6.39 -19.58
CA PRO A 368 -18.08 -5.98 -19.08
C PRO A 368 -17.99 -5.70 -17.57
N LEU A 369 -18.56 -4.59 -17.13
CA LEU A 369 -18.42 -4.10 -15.77
C LEU A 369 -19.77 -4.02 -15.03
N THR A 370 -19.71 -4.33 -13.74
CA THR A 370 -20.69 -3.95 -12.74
C THR A 370 -20.07 -2.86 -11.87
N CYS A 371 -20.75 -1.73 -11.73
CA CYS A 371 -20.29 -0.59 -10.95
C CYS A 371 -21.23 -0.31 -9.77
N LEU A 372 -20.82 0.58 -8.88
CA LEU A 372 -21.74 1.20 -7.92
C LEU A 372 -22.84 1.95 -8.67
N ASP A 373 -24.08 1.88 -8.18
CA ASP A 373 -25.17 2.70 -8.69
C ASP A 373 -25.04 4.17 -8.24
N GLU A 374 -25.86 5.07 -8.79
CA GLU A 374 -25.79 6.51 -8.48
C GLU A 374 -25.98 6.80 -6.98
N LYS A 375 -26.84 6.05 -6.29
CA LYS A 375 -27.10 6.23 -4.87
C LYS A 375 -25.89 5.79 -4.04
N GLU A 376 -25.26 4.69 -4.42
CA GLU A 376 -24.04 4.18 -3.79
C GLU A 376 -22.85 5.12 -4.03
N GLN A 377 -22.72 5.67 -5.24
CA GLN A 377 -21.70 6.67 -5.55
C GLN A 377 -21.88 7.94 -4.72
N GLU A 378 -23.11 8.44 -4.60
CA GLU A 378 -23.41 9.61 -3.78
C GLU A 378 -23.14 9.33 -2.30
N ALA A 379 -23.52 8.15 -1.77
CA ALA A 379 -23.22 7.77 -0.40
C ALA A 379 -21.70 7.77 -0.13
N LEU A 380 -20.90 7.16 -1.01
CA LEU A 380 -19.45 7.15 -0.88
C LEU A 380 -18.82 8.55 -0.96
N LEU A 381 -19.38 9.43 -1.79
CA LEU A 381 -18.94 10.83 -1.87
C LEU A 381 -19.26 11.57 -0.56
N GLN A 382 -20.47 11.42 -0.02
CA GLN A 382 -20.87 12.08 1.22
C GLN A 382 -20.04 11.61 2.41
N ASP A 383 -19.78 10.31 2.52
CA ASP A 383 -18.88 9.77 3.55
C ASP A 383 -17.47 10.34 3.41
N SER A 384 -16.97 10.46 2.17
CA SER A 384 -15.65 11.03 1.91
C SER A 384 -15.54 12.51 2.28
N LEU A 385 -16.57 13.29 1.99
CA LEU A 385 -16.65 14.71 2.38
C LEU A 385 -16.70 14.84 3.89
N HIS A 386 -17.54 14.03 4.55
CA HIS A 386 -17.67 14.03 6.01
C HIS A 386 -16.34 13.68 6.70
N GLU A 387 -15.64 12.64 6.22
CA GLU A 387 -14.34 12.28 6.79
C GLU A 387 -13.27 13.36 6.57
N GLU A 388 -13.23 14.04 5.42
CA GLU A 388 -12.25 15.12 5.19
C GLU A 388 -12.50 16.33 6.11
N VAL A 389 -13.78 16.67 6.34
CA VAL A 389 -14.19 17.67 7.35
C VAL A 389 -13.76 17.25 8.76
N GLU A 390 -13.94 15.99 9.14
CA GLU A 390 -13.59 15.51 10.49
C GLU A 390 -12.06 15.50 10.71
N VAL A 391 -11.32 14.99 9.72
CA VAL A 391 -9.89 14.70 9.89
C VAL A 391 -9.03 15.93 9.61
N VAL A 392 -9.34 16.71 8.57
CA VAL A 392 -8.54 17.86 8.13
C VAL A 392 -9.43 19.06 7.74
N PRO A 393 -10.19 19.65 8.69
CA PRO A 393 -11.19 20.70 8.40
C PRO A 393 -10.61 21.93 7.70
N ASP A 394 -9.41 22.38 8.09
CA ASP A 394 -8.77 23.55 7.48
C ASP A 394 -8.38 23.28 6.03
N PHE A 395 -7.88 22.06 5.74
CA PHE A 395 -7.59 21.63 4.37
C PHE A 395 -8.88 21.53 3.55
N PHE A 396 -9.96 21.00 4.14
CA PHE A 396 -11.26 20.90 3.49
C PHE A 396 -11.80 22.28 3.05
N ALA A 397 -11.61 23.30 3.88
CA ALA A 397 -11.99 24.68 3.58
C ALA A 397 -11.09 25.37 2.54
N SER A 398 -9.91 24.81 2.25
CA SER A 398 -8.99 25.33 1.23
C SER A 398 -9.48 25.03 -0.20
N PRO A 399 -8.95 25.71 -1.24
CA PRO A 399 -9.21 25.36 -2.63
C PRO A 399 -8.84 23.91 -3.01
N MET A 400 -7.94 23.28 -2.24
CA MET A 400 -7.52 21.89 -2.43
C MET A 400 -8.38 20.88 -1.66
N GLY A 401 -9.31 21.34 -0.82
CA GLY A 401 -10.25 20.52 -0.06
C GLY A 401 -11.45 20.06 -0.88
N GLU A 402 -12.65 20.55 -0.56
CA GLU A 402 -13.92 20.06 -1.13
C GLU A 402 -13.94 20.05 -2.66
N ILE A 403 -13.57 21.17 -3.29
CA ILE A 403 -13.61 21.32 -4.76
C ILE A 403 -12.74 20.24 -5.41
N LYS A 404 -11.52 20.06 -4.89
CA LYS A 404 -10.61 19.06 -5.44
C LYS A 404 -11.06 17.65 -5.11
N LEU A 405 -11.60 17.40 -3.92
CA LEU A 405 -12.16 16.10 -3.52
C LEU A 405 -13.25 15.67 -4.51
N ARG A 406 -14.25 16.52 -4.75
CA ARG A 406 -15.35 16.23 -5.69
C ARG A 406 -14.82 15.99 -7.10
N SER A 407 -13.91 16.82 -7.59
CA SER A 407 -13.33 16.66 -8.92
C SER A 407 -12.55 15.34 -9.08
N SER A 408 -11.73 14.99 -8.08
CA SER A 408 -10.96 13.75 -8.08
C SER A 408 -11.85 12.52 -7.86
N PHE A 409 -12.97 12.65 -7.13
CA PHE A 409 -13.97 11.59 -7.02
C PHE A 409 -14.68 11.35 -8.37
N ALA A 410 -15.09 12.42 -9.06
CA ALA A 410 -15.68 12.28 -10.40
C ALA A 410 -14.73 11.57 -11.38
N GLU A 411 -13.44 11.89 -11.32
CA GLU A 411 -12.40 11.22 -12.11
C GLU A 411 -12.30 9.72 -11.78
N THR A 412 -12.48 9.28 -10.53
CA THR A 412 -12.48 7.84 -10.21
C THR A 412 -13.72 7.12 -10.73
N ILE A 413 -14.87 7.80 -10.82
CA ILE A 413 -16.08 7.27 -11.47
C ILE A 413 -15.87 7.12 -12.97
N GLU A 414 -15.34 8.14 -13.62
CA GLU A 414 -15.05 8.13 -15.07
C GLU A 414 -14.08 6.99 -15.42
N ASN A 415 -13.02 6.86 -14.63
CA ASN A 415 -12.01 5.81 -14.78
C ASN A 415 -12.45 4.41 -14.32
N LYS A 416 -13.72 4.24 -13.90
CA LYS A 416 -14.29 2.95 -13.49
C LYS A 416 -13.56 2.31 -12.29
N ALA A 417 -12.97 3.11 -11.41
CA ALA A 417 -12.20 2.62 -10.26
C ALA A 417 -13.07 1.89 -9.23
N HIS A 418 -14.36 2.23 -9.15
CA HIS A 418 -15.35 1.59 -8.27
C HIS A 418 -16.13 0.45 -8.95
N CYS A 419 -15.62 -0.08 -10.07
CA CYS A 419 -16.27 -1.16 -10.80
C CYS A 419 -15.53 -2.49 -10.61
N GLY A 420 -16.24 -3.58 -10.84
CA GLY A 420 -15.66 -4.92 -10.99
C GLY A 420 -16.17 -5.58 -12.27
N VAL A 421 -15.46 -6.61 -12.73
CA VAL A 421 -15.91 -7.38 -13.90
C VAL A 421 -17.26 -8.06 -13.61
N ASP A 422 -18.20 -7.88 -14.53
CA ASP A 422 -19.46 -8.63 -14.59
C ASP A 422 -19.14 -10.04 -15.10
N VAL A 423 -18.78 -10.91 -14.16
CA VAL A 423 -18.35 -12.27 -14.48
C VAL A 423 -19.48 -13.10 -15.06
N ASP A 424 -20.73 -12.86 -14.67
CA ASP A 424 -21.87 -13.63 -15.15
C ASP A 424 -22.14 -13.34 -16.63
N LYS A 425 -22.08 -12.06 -17.03
CA LYS A 425 -22.17 -11.69 -18.43
C LYS A 425 -20.96 -12.16 -19.24
N LEU A 426 -19.75 -12.05 -18.67
CA LEU A 426 -18.53 -12.43 -19.38
C LEU A 426 -18.48 -13.93 -19.67
N VAL A 427 -18.70 -14.78 -18.66
CA VAL A 427 -18.54 -16.23 -18.83
C VAL A 427 -19.56 -16.85 -19.77
N GLU A 428 -20.72 -16.20 -19.96
CA GLU A 428 -21.74 -16.63 -20.91
C GLU A 428 -21.49 -16.13 -22.35
N SER A 429 -20.53 -15.23 -22.57
CA SER A 429 -20.21 -14.70 -23.91
C SER A 429 -19.63 -15.77 -24.84
N GLU A 430 -19.85 -15.59 -26.14
CA GLU A 430 -19.43 -16.53 -27.20
C GLU A 430 -17.90 -16.74 -27.24
N ASP A 431 -17.12 -15.72 -26.89
CA ASP A 431 -15.64 -15.81 -26.88
C ASP A 431 -15.10 -16.54 -25.65
N TRP A 432 -15.80 -16.47 -24.52
CA TRP A 432 -15.31 -17.00 -23.24
C TRP A 432 -15.85 -18.37 -22.89
N LYS A 433 -17.13 -18.64 -23.18
CA LYS A 433 -17.80 -19.88 -22.79
C LYS A 433 -17.13 -21.13 -23.38
N PRO A 434 -16.77 -21.19 -24.68
CA PRO A 434 -16.08 -22.35 -25.24
C PRO A 434 -14.68 -22.54 -24.63
N PHE A 435 -13.94 -21.44 -24.43
CA PHE A 435 -12.61 -21.45 -23.82
C PHE A 435 -12.66 -22.01 -22.39
N LEU A 436 -13.57 -21.52 -21.55
CA LEU A 436 -13.70 -21.97 -20.16
C LEU A 436 -14.15 -23.44 -20.07
N LYS A 437 -15.08 -23.88 -20.93
CA LYS A 437 -15.54 -25.27 -20.97
C LYS A 437 -14.46 -26.26 -21.43
N ALA A 438 -13.40 -25.81 -22.08
CA ALA A 438 -12.27 -26.67 -22.44
C ALA A 438 -11.54 -27.24 -21.21
N PHE A 439 -11.71 -26.60 -20.04
CA PHE A 439 -11.22 -27.09 -18.75
C PHE A 439 -12.17 -28.08 -18.06
N GLY A 440 -13.31 -28.39 -18.67
CA GLY A 440 -14.30 -29.30 -18.10
C GLY A 440 -13.90 -30.76 -18.17
N LYS A 441 -14.75 -31.61 -17.58
CA LYS A 441 -14.66 -33.05 -17.78
C LYS A 441 -14.89 -33.30 -19.27
N LYS A 442 -13.89 -33.84 -19.99
CA LYS A 442 -14.18 -34.47 -21.28
C LYS A 442 -15.27 -35.47 -20.98
N GLY A 443 -16.45 -35.28 -21.58
CA GLY A 443 -17.52 -36.26 -21.47
C GLY A 443 -16.88 -37.62 -21.70
N LYS A 444 -17.09 -38.55 -20.77
CA LYS A 444 -17.03 -39.96 -21.16
C LYS A 444 -17.86 -40.00 -22.44
N LYS A 445 -17.27 -40.41 -23.57
CA LYS A 445 -18.08 -40.78 -24.73
C LYS A 445 -19.16 -41.69 -24.15
N VAL A 446 -20.40 -41.22 -24.17
CA VAL A 446 -21.53 -42.05 -23.79
C VAL A 446 -21.44 -43.27 -24.72
N PRO A 447 -21.35 -44.50 -24.17
CA PRO A 447 -21.19 -45.70 -24.98
C PRO A 447 -22.25 -45.80 -26.08
#